data_AF-A0A949X7M0-F1
#
_entry.id   AF-A0A949X7M0-F1
#
_cell.length_a   1.000
_cell.length_b   1.000
_cell.length_c   1.000
_cell.angle_alpha   90.00
_cell.angle_beta   90.00
_cell.angle_gamma   90.00
#
_symmetry.space_group_name_H-M   'P 1'
#
loop_
_entity.id
_entity.type
_entity.pdbx_description
1 polymer ?
#
loop_
_entity_poly.entity_id
_entity_poly.type
_entity_poly.pdbx_seq_one_letter_code
_entity_poly.pdbx_strand_id
1 'polypeptide(L)'
;MAQFNEDTLTEAVVARIKAGTKDKRFREVMASAVKHLHAFAREVHLTEEEWFEGIKFLTAVGQKCDDKRQEFILLSDILGLSMMIVALNHKTMAGATEATVLGPFFAHGAKEYGYGGDLREGCTVKGEDVYVSGRVLSLDGKPVPNATLDIWQAKADGIYDVQTEGGFELRGRVKANAKGEYAFKSYKPKFYSVPVDGPVGELIRATGNHHMRPAHMHAIVSAPGYQQVITHVFVEGDPYLDGDAVYAVKHSLVGAYKKVTSKEKAKELGMPSPFLTLEWDFRLAPEAGVKARKKIAASDAVS
;
A
#
# COMPACT_ATOMS: atom_id res chain seq x y z
N MET A 1 -33.11 39.31 -0.72
CA MET A 1 -31.74 38.79 -0.93
C MET A 1 -31.52 37.68 0.08
N ALA A 2 -30.84 36.59 -0.29
CA ALA A 2 -30.45 35.60 0.71
C ALA A 2 -29.36 36.20 1.61
N GLN A 3 -29.53 36.12 2.93
CA GLN A 3 -28.53 36.50 3.92
C GLN A 3 -27.88 35.21 4.42
N PHE A 4 -26.55 35.16 4.40
CA PHE A 4 -25.79 34.00 4.87
C PHE A 4 -24.94 34.40 6.07
N ASN A 5 -24.90 33.53 7.06
CA ASN A 5 -24.05 33.62 8.24
C ASN A 5 -23.48 32.24 8.55
N GLU A 6 -22.72 32.14 9.65
CA GLU A 6 -22.08 30.89 10.05
C GLU A 6 -23.05 29.72 10.25
N ASP A 7 -24.30 29.97 10.65
CA ASP A 7 -25.31 28.93 10.87
C ASP A 7 -25.99 28.48 9.56
N THR A 8 -26.24 29.42 8.64
CA THR A 8 -27.08 29.19 7.47
C THR A 8 -26.29 28.82 6.20
N LEU A 9 -25.00 29.13 6.15
CA LEU A 9 -24.18 28.97 4.94
C LEU A 9 -24.05 27.50 4.50
N THR A 10 -23.82 26.57 5.43
CA THR A 10 -23.65 25.14 5.07
C THR A 10 -24.90 24.57 4.40
N GLU A 11 -26.08 24.88 4.93
CA GLU A 11 -27.33 24.40 4.37
C GLU A 11 -27.56 24.94 2.96
N ALA A 12 -27.26 26.23 2.74
CA ALA A 12 -27.36 26.86 1.43
C ALA A 12 -26.44 26.21 0.39
N VAL A 13 -25.17 25.94 0.73
CA VAL A 13 -24.22 25.28 -0.19
C VAL A 13 -24.68 23.85 -0.49
N VAL A 14 -25.10 23.09 0.52
CA VAL A 14 -25.61 21.71 0.34
C VAL A 14 -26.88 21.69 -0.51
N ALA A 15 -27.80 22.65 -0.31
CA ALA A 15 -29.01 22.77 -1.12
C ALA A 15 -28.69 23.02 -2.60
N ARG A 16 -27.71 23.89 -2.88
CA ARG A 16 -27.24 24.15 -4.25
C ARG A 16 -26.67 22.90 -4.92
N ILE A 17 -25.83 22.13 -4.22
CA ILE A 17 -25.29 20.86 -4.72
C ILE A 17 -26.44 19.88 -5.02
N LYS A 18 -27.42 19.79 -4.13
CA LYS A 18 -28.54 18.86 -4.28
C LYS A 18 -29.46 19.18 -5.46
N ALA A 19 -29.70 20.46 -5.71
CA ALA A 19 -30.54 20.93 -6.80
C ALA A 19 -29.86 20.77 -8.17
N GLY A 20 -28.55 21.04 -8.26
CA GLY A 20 -27.83 21.06 -9.54
C GLY A 20 -27.29 19.69 -10.01
N THR A 21 -27.12 18.73 -9.10
CA THR A 21 -26.40 17.49 -9.40
C THR A 21 -27.35 16.33 -9.74
N LYS A 22 -27.26 15.83 -10.97
CA LYS A 22 -28.06 14.66 -11.45
C LYS A 22 -27.55 13.33 -10.89
N ASP A 23 -26.23 13.15 -10.81
CA ASP A 23 -25.65 11.91 -10.30
C ASP A 23 -25.88 11.79 -8.78
N LYS A 24 -26.61 10.73 -8.39
CA LYS A 24 -27.03 10.55 -6.99
C LYS A 24 -25.83 10.36 -6.06
N ARG A 25 -24.78 9.66 -6.49
CA ARG A 25 -23.64 9.34 -5.65
C ARG A 25 -22.70 10.53 -5.49
N PHE A 26 -22.38 11.22 -6.58
CA PHE A 26 -21.59 12.44 -6.57
C PHE A 26 -22.26 13.51 -5.69
N ARG A 27 -23.59 13.65 -5.79
CA ARG A 27 -24.36 14.54 -4.91
C ARG A 27 -24.21 14.19 -3.43
N GLU A 28 -24.28 12.90 -3.08
CA GLU A 28 -24.10 12.43 -1.70
C GLU A 28 -22.69 12.74 -1.18
N VAL A 29 -21.66 12.41 -1.97
CA VAL A 29 -20.25 12.65 -1.63
C VAL A 29 -19.97 14.13 -1.42
N MET A 30 -20.34 14.99 -2.39
CA MET A 30 -20.07 16.43 -2.31
C MET A 30 -20.84 17.11 -1.17
N ALA A 31 -22.09 16.72 -0.94
CA ALA A 31 -22.86 17.24 0.18
C ALA A 31 -22.24 16.88 1.53
N SER A 32 -21.71 15.66 1.68
CA SER A 32 -21.01 15.24 2.90
C SER A 32 -19.69 15.99 3.07
N ALA A 33 -18.88 16.08 2.01
CA ALA A 33 -17.60 16.77 2.04
C ALA A 33 -17.74 18.23 2.50
N VAL A 34 -18.71 18.98 1.96
CA VAL A 34 -18.99 20.36 2.38
C VAL A 34 -19.37 20.44 3.85
N LYS A 35 -20.24 19.53 4.33
CA LYS A 35 -20.66 19.52 5.74
C LYS A 35 -19.46 19.35 6.67
N HIS A 36 -18.61 18.37 6.39
CA HIS A 36 -17.43 18.10 7.22
C HIS A 36 -16.38 19.22 7.12
N LEU A 37 -16.19 19.82 5.94
CA LEU A 37 -15.26 20.94 5.76
C LEU A 37 -15.71 22.18 6.55
N HIS A 38 -17.01 22.53 6.49
CA HIS A 38 -17.55 23.66 7.26
C HIS A 38 -17.58 23.34 8.77
N ALA A 39 -17.79 22.08 9.16
CA ALA A 39 -17.71 21.68 10.56
C ALA A 39 -16.29 21.87 11.10
N PHE A 40 -15.27 21.40 10.36
CA PHE A 40 -13.86 21.62 10.70
C PHE A 40 -13.54 23.11 10.89
N ALA A 41 -13.92 23.96 9.93
CA ALA A 41 -13.64 25.39 10.01
C ALA A 41 -14.27 26.05 11.25
N ARG A 42 -15.49 25.65 11.64
CA ARG A 42 -16.13 26.13 12.87
C ARG A 42 -15.48 25.57 14.14
N GLU A 43 -15.17 24.29 14.14
CA GLU A 43 -14.59 23.57 15.29
C GLU A 43 -13.28 24.21 15.75
N VAL A 44 -12.42 24.59 14.79
CA VAL A 44 -11.11 25.19 15.09
C VAL A 44 -11.12 26.72 15.07
N HIS A 45 -12.28 27.35 14.81
CA HIS A 45 -12.38 28.80 14.58
C HIS A 45 -11.37 29.32 13.56
N LEU A 46 -11.31 28.65 12.40
CA LEU A 46 -10.28 28.86 11.39
C LEU A 46 -10.18 30.34 10.97
N THR A 47 -9.00 30.93 11.15
CA THR A 47 -8.74 32.33 10.80
C THR A 47 -8.49 32.51 9.30
N GLU A 48 -8.57 33.74 8.81
CA GLU A 48 -8.25 34.05 7.40
C GLU A 48 -6.78 33.75 7.07
N GLU A 49 -5.86 34.04 8.01
CA GLU A 49 -4.43 33.75 7.85
C GLU A 49 -4.18 32.24 7.73
N GLU A 50 -4.73 31.44 8.64
CA GLU A 50 -4.62 29.97 8.58
C GLU A 50 -5.27 29.40 7.33
N TRP A 51 -6.41 29.95 6.90
CA TRP A 51 -7.06 29.56 5.66
C TRP A 51 -6.16 29.83 4.45
N PHE A 52 -5.54 31.01 4.35
CA PHE A 52 -4.61 31.33 3.28
C PHE A 52 -3.38 30.42 3.29
N GLU A 53 -2.85 30.07 4.45
CA GLU A 53 -1.76 29.09 4.54
C GLU A 53 -2.20 27.68 4.08
N GLY A 54 -3.41 27.24 4.43
CA GLY A 54 -3.99 26.01 3.91
C GLY A 54 -4.13 26.00 2.38
N ILE A 55 -4.54 27.13 1.78
CA ILE A 55 -4.61 27.29 0.31
C ILE A 55 -3.22 27.21 -0.32
N LYS A 56 -2.21 27.89 0.25
CA LYS A 56 -0.82 27.81 -0.23
C LYS A 56 -0.28 26.39 -0.16
N PHE A 57 -0.53 25.70 0.96
CA PHE A 57 -0.13 24.30 1.15
C PHE A 57 -0.74 23.38 0.09
N LEU A 58 -2.06 23.41 -0.10
CA LEU A 58 -2.73 22.56 -1.10
C LEU A 58 -2.30 22.90 -2.54
N THR A 59 -2.02 24.17 -2.81
CA THR A 59 -1.45 24.60 -4.10
C THR A 59 -0.06 24.01 -4.32
N ALA A 60 0.82 24.07 -3.31
CA ALA A 60 2.15 23.49 -3.38
C ALA A 60 2.10 21.96 -3.54
N VAL A 61 1.16 21.28 -2.87
CA VAL A 61 0.94 19.83 -3.03
C VAL A 61 0.61 19.51 -4.49
N GLY A 62 -0.32 20.26 -5.09
CA GLY A 62 -0.64 20.10 -6.51
C GLY A 62 0.56 20.35 -7.44
N GLN A 63 1.34 21.40 -7.18
CA GLN A 63 2.52 21.75 -7.98
C GLN A 63 3.68 20.77 -7.86
N LYS A 64 3.76 20.02 -6.76
CA LYS A 64 4.77 18.96 -6.56
C LYS A 64 4.38 17.64 -7.24
N CYS A 65 3.16 17.51 -7.75
CA CYS A 65 2.74 16.32 -8.48
C CYS A 65 3.29 16.33 -9.92
N ASP A 66 3.81 15.19 -10.37
CA ASP A 66 4.22 14.92 -11.75
C ASP A 66 3.92 13.45 -12.14
N ASP A 67 4.41 13.00 -13.29
CA ASP A 67 4.15 11.65 -13.81
C ASP A 67 4.70 10.53 -12.91
N LYS A 68 5.68 10.82 -12.06
CA LYS A 68 6.32 9.87 -11.12
C LYS A 68 5.98 10.16 -9.66
N ARG A 69 5.68 11.42 -9.31
CA ARG A 69 5.42 11.90 -7.95
C ARG A 69 3.94 12.26 -7.80
N GLN A 70 3.23 11.56 -6.93
CA GLN A 70 1.84 11.88 -6.57
C GLN A 70 1.76 12.41 -5.13
N GLU A 71 2.03 13.71 -4.95
CA GLU A 71 2.05 14.36 -3.62
C GLU A 71 0.66 14.37 -2.96
N PHE A 72 -0.44 14.41 -3.71
CA PHE A 72 -1.78 14.26 -3.14
C PHE A 72 -2.05 12.85 -2.60
N ILE A 73 -1.50 11.81 -3.22
CA ILE A 73 -1.57 10.44 -2.68
C ILE A 73 -0.73 10.37 -1.40
N LEU A 74 0.48 10.94 -1.41
CA LEU A 74 1.30 10.99 -0.20
C LEU A 74 0.61 11.76 0.94
N LEU A 75 -0.06 12.88 0.65
CA LEU A 75 -0.86 13.61 1.64
C LEU A 75 -1.99 12.73 2.21
N SER A 76 -2.69 11.98 1.35
CA SER A 76 -3.71 11.01 1.76
C SER A 76 -3.13 9.89 2.63
N ASP A 77 -1.92 9.42 2.33
CA ASP A 77 -1.22 8.39 3.10
C ASP A 77 -0.84 8.90 4.51
N ILE A 78 -0.23 10.09 4.59
CA ILE A 78 0.21 10.70 5.85
C ILE A 78 -0.97 11.12 6.74
N LEU A 79 -2.09 11.53 6.16
CA LEU A 79 -3.32 11.81 6.90
C LEU A 79 -4.14 10.55 7.22
N GLY A 80 -3.67 9.36 6.82
CA GLY A 80 -4.34 8.08 7.06
C GLY A 80 -5.62 7.84 6.23
N LEU A 81 -5.96 8.73 5.31
CA LEU A 81 -7.14 8.61 4.45
C LEU A 81 -7.04 7.39 3.53
N SER A 82 -5.85 7.09 3.00
CA SER A 82 -5.64 5.91 2.16
C SER A 82 -5.95 4.61 2.91
N MET A 83 -5.47 4.50 4.16
CA MET A 83 -5.76 3.36 5.03
C MET A 83 -7.23 3.30 5.46
N MET A 84 -7.87 4.45 5.69
CA MET A 84 -9.32 4.51 5.94
C MET A 84 -10.12 3.98 4.74
N ILE A 85 -9.77 4.37 3.52
CA ILE A 85 -10.40 3.87 2.29
C ILE A 85 -10.20 2.35 2.16
N VAL A 86 -9.00 1.84 2.49
CA VAL A 86 -8.74 0.40 2.55
C VAL A 86 -9.65 -0.28 3.59
N ALA A 87 -9.74 0.24 4.80
CA ALA A 87 -10.58 -0.33 5.86
C ALA A 87 -12.08 -0.35 5.50
N LEU A 88 -12.55 0.61 4.72
CA LEU A 88 -13.95 0.69 4.27
C LEU A 88 -14.27 -0.27 3.12
N ASN A 89 -13.35 -0.42 2.16
CA ASN A 89 -13.63 -1.08 0.87
C ASN A 89 -12.96 -2.44 0.69
N HIS A 90 -11.93 -2.73 1.48
CA HIS A 90 -11.11 -3.95 1.36
C HIS A 90 -11.18 -4.77 2.65
N LYS A 91 -12.35 -4.79 3.29
CA LYS A 91 -12.62 -5.70 4.40
C LYS A 91 -12.43 -7.14 3.91
N THR A 92 -11.54 -7.85 4.57
CA THR A 92 -11.31 -9.26 4.32
C THR A 92 -12.17 -10.06 5.30
N MET A 93 -12.64 -11.23 4.86
CA MET A 93 -13.38 -12.13 5.74
C MET A 93 -12.45 -12.58 6.88
N ALA A 94 -13.01 -12.81 8.07
CA ALA A 94 -12.23 -13.29 9.21
C ALA A 94 -11.43 -14.56 8.83
N GLY A 95 -10.15 -14.59 9.16
CA GLY A 95 -9.23 -15.67 8.79
C GLY A 95 -8.59 -15.54 7.40
N ALA A 96 -9.02 -14.61 6.56
CA ALA A 96 -8.30 -14.27 5.33
C ALA A 96 -7.12 -13.34 5.65
N THR A 97 -6.09 -13.34 4.80
CA THR A 97 -5.00 -12.37 4.89
C THR A 97 -5.56 -10.96 4.80
N GLU A 98 -5.14 -10.08 5.70
CA GLU A 98 -5.64 -8.71 5.75
C GLU A 98 -5.12 -7.87 4.59
N ALA A 99 -6.00 -7.00 4.08
CA ALA A 99 -5.61 -6.00 3.09
C ALA A 99 -4.92 -4.78 3.76
N THR A 100 -4.03 -4.14 3.02
CA THR A 100 -3.43 -2.84 3.34
C THR A 100 -3.24 -2.01 2.05
N VAL A 101 -2.72 -0.78 2.14
CA VAL A 101 -2.58 0.12 0.97
C VAL A 101 -1.75 -0.50 -0.15
N LEU A 102 -2.04 -0.14 -1.41
CA LEU A 102 -1.21 -0.52 -2.56
C LEU A 102 0.16 0.17 -2.52
N GLY A 103 0.19 1.41 -2.04
CA GLY A 103 1.34 2.29 -2.16
C GLY A 103 1.55 2.79 -3.60
N PRO A 104 2.42 3.80 -3.79
CA PRO A 104 2.58 4.49 -5.07
C PRO A 104 3.56 3.80 -6.03
N PHE A 105 4.09 2.61 -5.72
CA PHE A 105 5.20 2.00 -6.45
C PHE A 105 4.83 0.67 -7.13
N PHE A 106 3.53 0.40 -7.31
CA PHE A 106 3.10 -0.74 -8.12
C PHE A 106 3.29 -0.44 -9.61
N ALA A 107 3.80 -1.40 -10.36
CA ALA A 107 3.96 -1.31 -11.82
C ALA A 107 3.51 -2.63 -12.47
N HIS A 108 2.80 -2.52 -13.60
CA HIS A 108 2.43 -3.67 -14.43
C HIS A 108 3.60 -4.16 -15.28
N GLY A 109 3.55 -5.40 -15.78
CA GLY A 109 4.53 -5.91 -16.75
C GLY A 109 5.74 -6.62 -16.13
N ALA A 110 5.71 -6.88 -14.82
CA ALA A 110 6.76 -7.65 -14.15
C ALA A 110 6.94 -9.05 -14.77
N LYS A 111 8.19 -9.51 -14.82
CA LYS A 111 8.54 -10.85 -15.30
C LYS A 111 7.78 -11.93 -14.51
N GLU A 112 7.28 -12.94 -15.22
CA GLU A 112 6.68 -14.11 -14.58
C GLU A 112 7.75 -15.13 -14.17
N TYR A 113 7.57 -15.70 -12.99
CA TYR A 113 8.44 -16.71 -12.41
C TYR A 113 7.64 -17.94 -11.98
N GLY A 114 8.23 -19.11 -12.19
CA GLY A 114 7.76 -20.36 -11.59
C GLY A 114 8.20 -20.54 -10.14
N TYR A 115 7.92 -21.72 -9.59
CA TYR A 115 8.35 -22.09 -8.24
C TYR A 115 9.88 -22.00 -8.08
N GLY A 116 10.34 -21.24 -7.09
CA GLY A 116 11.76 -21.04 -6.80
C GLY A 116 12.46 -19.99 -7.66
N GLY A 117 11.70 -19.15 -8.38
CA GLY A 117 12.26 -18.07 -9.22
C GLY A 117 13.11 -17.07 -8.45
N ASP A 118 13.93 -16.30 -9.16
CA ASP A 118 14.91 -15.39 -8.55
C ASP A 118 14.61 -13.93 -8.91
N LEU A 119 14.00 -13.19 -7.97
CA LEU A 119 13.67 -11.78 -8.16
C LEU A 119 14.89 -10.86 -7.99
N ARG A 120 16.06 -11.41 -7.60
CA ARG A 120 17.31 -10.66 -7.48
C ARG A 120 18.00 -10.46 -8.83
N GLU A 121 17.59 -11.19 -9.87
CA GLU A 121 18.14 -11.06 -11.22
C GLU A 121 18.08 -9.61 -11.70
N GLY A 122 19.22 -9.04 -12.08
CA GLY A 122 19.32 -7.64 -12.53
C GLY A 122 19.31 -6.60 -11.43
N CYS A 123 19.16 -6.98 -10.15
CA CYS A 123 19.17 -6.04 -9.04
C CYS A 123 20.57 -5.42 -8.85
N THR A 124 20.62 -4.09 -8.92
CA THR A 124 21.81 -3.24 -8.83
C THR A 124 22.31 -3.10 -7.40
N VAL A 125 21.41 -3.16 -6.41
CA VAL A 125 21.74 -3.01 -4.99
C VAL A 125 21.37 -4.28 -4.23
N LYS A 126 22.40 -5.03 -3.85
CA LYS A 126 22.27 -6.29 -3.13
C LYS A 126 21.97 -6.07 -1.64
N GLY A 127 21.17 -6.96 -1.07
CA GLY A 127 20.90 -7.03 0.37
C GLY A 127 21.24 -8.39 0.96
N GLU A 128 20.71 -8.68 2.15
CA GLU A 128 20.78 -10.02 2.73
C GLU A 128 19.91 -10.97 1.94
N ASP A 129 20.46 -12.09 1.47
CA ASP A 129 19.74 -13.08 0.67
C ASP A 129 18.58 -13.71 1.46
N VAL A 130 17.39 -13.74 0.86
CA VAL A 130 16.17 -14.32 1.44
C VAL A 130 15.58 -15.36 0.49
N TYR A 131 15.22 -16.51 1.04
CA TYR A 131 14.32 -17.46 0.39
C TYR A 131 12.91 -17.30 1.00
N VAL A 132 11.95 -16.86 0.18
CA VAL A 132 10.56 -16.71 0.58
C VAL A 132 9.78 -17.91 0.08
N SER A 133 8.96 -18.51 0.94
CA SER A 133 8.12 -19.65 0.56
C SER A 133 6.86 -19.75 1.41
N GLY A 134 5.86 -20.45 0.88
CA GLY A 134 4.66 -20.81 1.63
C GLY A 134 3.55 -21.26 0.71
N ARG A 135 2.29 -21.12 1.15
CA ARG A 135 1.12 -21.58 0.42
C ARG A 135 0.07 -20.50 0.28
N VAL A 136 -0.66 -20.54 -0.83
CA VAL A 136 -1.95 -19.86 -0.97
C VAL A 136 -3.04 -20.86 -0.61
N LEU A 137 -3.81 -20.51 0.41
CA LEU A 137 -4.85 -21.34 1.01
C LEU A 137 -6.21 -20.63 0.93
N SER A 138 -7.28 -21.41 0.91
CA SER A 138 -8.62 -20.94 1.20
C SER A 138 -8.84 -20.80 2.71
N LEU A 139 -9.99 -20.24 3.10
CA LEU A 139 -10.36 -20.11 4.52
C LEU A 139 -10.50 -21.45 5.25
N ASP A 140 -10.95 -22.50 4.55
CA ASP A 140 -11.03 -23.86 5.09
C ASP A 140 -9.67 -24.61 5.02
N GLY A 141 -8.57 -23.92 4.67
CA GLY A 141 -7.21 -24.45 4.69
C GLY A 141 -6.86 -25.34 3.50
N LYS A 142 -7.69 -25.39 2.46
CA LYS A 142 -7.38 -26.12 1.22
C LYS A 142 -6.41 -25.32 0.36
N PRO A 143 -5.49 -25.98 -0.35
CA PRO A 143 -4.66 -25.31 -1.33
C PRO A 143 -5.44 -24.59 -2.43
N VAL A 144 -4.99 -23.40 -2.81
CA VAL A 144 -5.49 -22.65 -3.96
C VAL A 144 -4.47 -22.77 -5.10
N PRO A 145 -4.67 -23.71 -6.05
CA PRO A 145 -3.71 -23.94 -7.12
C PRO A 145 -3.67 -22.77 -8.11
N ASN A 146 -2.51 -22.56 -8.72
CA ASN A 146 -2.30 -21.56 -9.77
C ASN A 146 -2.63 -20.11 -9.35
N ALA A 147 -2.64 -19.83 -8.05
CA ALA A 147 -2.71 -18.47 -7.55
C ALA A 147 -1.53 -17.64 -8.06
N THR A 148 -1.78 -16.37 -8.34
CA THR A 148 -0.78 -15.42 -8.82
C THR A 148 -0.40 -14.49 -7.69
N LEU A 149 0.90 -14.31 -7.46
CA LEU A 149 1.48 -13.36 -6.53
C LEU A 149 2.27 -12.32 -7.32
N ASP A 150 1.77 -11.09 -7.43
CA ASP A 150 2.58 -9.96 -7.89
C ASP A 150 3.32 -9.38 -6.69
N ILE A 151 4.66 -9.50 -6.68
CA ILE A 151 5.54 -9.11 -5.58
C ILE A 151 6.39 -7.91 -6.00
N TRP A 152 6.59 -6.95 -5.10
CA TRP A 152 7.56 -5.87 -5.24
C TRP A 152 8.03 -5.37 -3.87
N GLN A 153 9.22 -4.78 -3.84
CA GLN A 153 9.80 -4.22 -2.61
C GLN A 153 10.87 -3.18 -2.94
N ALA A 154 11.24 -2.38 -1.93
CA ALA A 154 12.43 -1.56 -2.01
C ALA A 154 13.71 -2.43 -2.04
N LYS A 155 14.75 -1.89 -2.67
CA LYS A 155 16.11 -2.42 -2.59
C LYS A 155 16.71 -2.20 -1.19
N ALA A 156 17.93 -2.71 -0.97
CA ALA A 156 18.60 -2.60 0.33
C ALA A 156 18.97 -1.16 0.73
N ASP A 157 18.95 -0.22 -0.21
CA ASP A 157 19.09 1.22 0.00
C ASP A 157 17.75 1.94 0.27
N GLY A 158 16.63 1.21 0.27
CA GLY A 158 15.29 1.77 0.49
C GLY A 158 14.63 2.37 -0.77
N ILE A 159 15.18 2.15 -1.96
CA ILE A 159 14.69 2.74 -3.22
C ILE A 159 14.02 1.66 -4.09
N TYR A 160 12.80 1.93 -4.56
CA TYR A 160 12.11 1.10 -5.54
C TYR A 160 12.70 1.27 -6.95
N ASP A 161 12.64 0.22 -7.75
CA ASP A 161 13.02 0.19 -9.17
C ASP A 161 12.41 1.34 -9.99
N VAL A 162 11.12 1.63 -9.80
CA VAL A 162 10.39 2.69 -10.53
C VAL A 162 10.86 4.10 -10.20
N GLN A 163 11.68 4.26 -9.16
CA GLN A 163 12.30 5.54 -8.80
C GLN A 163 13.65 5.75 -9.51
N THR A 164 14.20 4.70 -10.14
CA THR A 164 15.49 4.71 -10.82
C THR A 164 15.35 4.33 -12.30
N GLU A 165 16.35 4.66 -13.11
CA GLU A 165 16.40 4.18 -14.50
C GLU A 165 16.77 2.69 -14.54
N GLY A 166 16.10 1.89 -15.38
CA GLY A 166 16.45 0.48 -15.58
C GLY A 166 15.31 -0.53 -15.32
N GLY A 167 14.37 -0.21 -14.43
CA GLY A 167 13.07 -0.89 -14.24
C GLY A 167 13.10 -2.37 -13.77
N PHE A 168 12.02 -2.80 -13.10
CA PHE A 168 11.69 -4.18 -12.71
C PHE A 168 12.67 -4.93 -11.79
N GLU A 169 13.46 -4.23 -10.98
CA GLU A 169 14.29 -4.85 -9.94
C GLU A 169 13.44 -5.26 -8.72
N LEU A 170 13.72 -6.44 -8.15
CA LEU A 170 13.00 -6.98 -6.98
C LEU A 170 11.47 -6.99 -7.14
N ARG A 171 11.02 -7.14 -8.39
CA ARG A 171 9.63 -7.24 -8.79
C ARG A 171 9.41 -8.50 -9.60
N GLY A 172 8.31 -9.19 -9.39
CA GLY A 172 8.01 -10.40 -10.13
C GLY A 172 6.60 -10.90 -9.91
N ARG A 173 6.10 -11.64 -10.89
CA ARG A 173 4.85 -12.38 -10.79
C ARG A 173 5.15 -13.86 -10.56
N VAL A 174 4.96 -14.34 -9.34
CA VAL A 174 5.20 -15.74 -8.96
C VAL A 174 3.91 -16.53 -9.04
N LYS A 175 3.91 -17.66 -9.74
CA LYS A 175 2.76 -18.59 -9.78
C LYS A 175 2.90 -19.68 -8.73
N ALA A 176 1.86 -19.84 -7.91
CA ALA A 176 1.72 -20.99 -7.02
C ALA A 176 1.52 -22.28 -7.84
N ASN A 177 2.07 -23.39 -7.38
CA ASN A 177 1.97 -24.69 -8.05
C ASN A 177 0.59 -25.35 -7.81
N ALA A 178 0.42 -26.59 -8.30
CA ALA A 178 -0.83 -27.35 -8.16
C ALA A 178 -1.20 -27.69 -6.70
N LYS A 179 -0.26 -27.58 -5.76
CA LYS A 179 -0.47 -27.74 -4.31
C LYS A 179 -0.62 -26.39 -3.60
N GLY A 180 -0.80 -25.30 -4.36
CA GLY A 180 -0.89 -23.94 -3.82
C GLY A 180 0.43 -23.42 -3.25
N GLU A 181 1.56 -24.13 -3.43
CA GLU A 181 2.84 -23.73 -2.87
C GLU A 181 3.52 -22.71 -3.80
N TYR A 182 4.14 -21.70 -3.23
CA TYR A 182 4.97 -20.74 -3.95
C TYR A 182 6.34 -20.62 -3.26
N ALA A 183 7.36 -20.28 -4.05
CA ALA A 183 8.66 -19.93 -3.51
C ALA A 183 9.42 -19.02 -4.47
N PHE A 184 10.28 -18.16 -3.94
CA PHE A 184 11.19 -17.32 -4.72
C PHE A 184 12.35 -16.81 -3.87
N LYS A 185 13.41 -16.34 -4.55
CA LYS A 185 14.59 -15.71 -3.96
C LYS A 185 14.46 -14.20 -4.08
N SER A 186 14.79 -13.48 -3.01
CA SER A 186 14.81 -12.02 -2.96
C SER A 186 15.91 -11.54 -2.01
N TYR A 187 15.97 -10.24 -1.74
CA TYR A 187 16.73 -9.67 -0.64
C TYR A 187 15.79 -9.24 0.49
N LYS A 188 16.29 -9.21 1.73
CA LYS A 188 15.54 -8.65 2.86
C LYS A 188 15.23 -7.18 2.58
N PRO A 189 13.96 -6.74 2.63
CA PRO A 189 13.64 -5.34 2.45
C PRO A 189 14.24 -4.51 3.60
N LYS A 190 14.49 -3.24 3.32
CA LYS A 190 14.94 -2.25 4.30
C LYS A 190 13.81 -1.25 4.56
N PHE A 191 13.71 -0.74 5.78
CA PHE A 191 12.87 0.41 6.07
C PHE A 191 13.31 1.59 5.21
N TYR A 192 12.39 2.48 4.87
CA TYR A 192 12.71 3.61 4.00
C TYR A 192 11.87 4.82 4.34
N SER A 193 12.34 5.98 3.89
CA SER A 193 11.63 7.23 4.06
C SER A 193 10.57 7.39 2.99
N VAL A 194 9.36 7.83 3.34
CA VAL A 194 8.50 8.49 2.36
C VAL A 194 9.20 9.74 1.83
N PRO A 195 8.83 10.26 0.65
CA PRO A 195 9.41 11.50 0.18
C PRO A 195 9.13 12.69 1.13
N VAL A 196 10.16 13.49 1.44
CA VAL A 196 10.09 14.60 2.43
C VAL A 196 10.59 15.94 1.90
N ASP A 197 10.89 15.98 0.60
CA ASP A 197 11.38 17.14 -0.16
C ASP A 197 10.25 18.02 -0.73
N GLY A 198 9.01 17.79 -0.29
CA GLY A 198 7.81 18.48 -0.71
C GLY A 198 6.99 19.03 0.47
N PRO A 199 5.84 19.66 0.18
CA PRO A 199 4.96 20.21 1.21
C PRO A 199 4.48 19.15 2.20
N VAL A 200 4.26 17.90 1.79
CA VAL A 200 3.90 16.85 2.78
C VAL A 200 5.04 16.59 3.76
N GLY A 201 6.29 16.69 3.31
CA GLY A 201 7.46 16.65 4.20
C GLY A 201 7.48 17.80 5.21
N GLU A 202 7.03 19.00 4.81
CA GLU A 202 6.87 20.13 5.73
C GLU A 202 5.78 19.85 6.77
N LEU A 203 4.63 19.29 6.36
CA LEU A 203 3.57 18.88 7.26
C LEU A 203 4.05 17.83 8.28
N ILE A 204 4.80 16.81 7.84
CA ILE A 204 5.38 15.80 8.73
C ILE A 204 6.29 16.47 9.77
N ARG A 205 7.18 17.37 9.34
CA ARG A 205 8.08 18.10 10.25
C ARG A 205 7.31 18.99 11.23
N ALA A 206 6.31 19.73 10.74
CA ALA A 206 5.51 20.65 11.54
C ALA A 206 4.69 19.92 12.62
N THR A 207 4.30 18.67 12.35
CA THR A 207 3.56 17.82 13.30
C THR A 207 4.47 16.97 14.20
N GLY A 208 5.80 17.09 14.06
CA GLY A 208 6.76 16.35 14.88
C GLY A 208 6.82 14.84 14.60
N ASN A 209 6.24 14.39 13.49
CA ASN A 209 6.21 12.98 13.11
C ASN A 209 7.48 12.56 12.36
N HIS A 210 7.82 11.27 12.40
CA HIS A 210 8.86 10.72 11.53
C HIS A 210 8.27 10.28 10.19
N HIS A 211 9.14 10.13 9.19
CA HIS A 211 8.77 9.88 7.79
C HIS A 211 9.11 8.45 7.33
N MET A 212 9.25 7.53 8.27
CA MET A 212 9.81 6.20 8.01
C MET A 212 8.71 5.16 7.92
N ARG A 213 8.80 4.32 6.90
CA ARG A 213 8.03 3.10 6.75
C ARG A 213 8.88 1.90 7.16
N PRO A 214 8.36 0.95 7.96
CA PRO A 214 9.08 -0.25 8.32
C PRO A 214 9.41 -1.09 7.09
N ALA A 215 10.45 -1.92 7.15
CA ALA A 215 10.79 -2.83 6.07
C ALA A 215 9.60 -3.75 5.73
N HIS A 216 9.24 -3.84 4.46
CA HIS A 216 8.15 -4.69 4.00
C HIS A 216 8.33 -5.14 2.55
N MET A 217 7.67 -6.26 2.24
CA MET A 217 7.45 -6.75 0.89
C MET A 217 5.97 -6.55 0.54
N HIS A 218 5.68 -5.96 -0.61
CA HIS A 218 4.31 -5.89 -1.12
C HIS A 218 3.91 -7.18 -1.82
N ALA A 219 2.62 -7.50 -1.75
CA ALA A 219 2.02 -8.59 -2.50
C ALA A 219 0.60 -8.23 -2.97
N ILE A 220 0.30 -8.53 -4.23
CA ILE A 220 -1.07 -8.75 -4.69
C ILE A 220 -1.24 -10.23 -4.92
N VAL A 221 -2.18 -10.84 -4.21
CA VAL A 221 -2.46 -12.28 -4.35
C VAL A 221 -3.85 -12.46 -4.92
N SER A 222 -3.95 -13.21 -6.02
CA SER A 222 -5.20 -13.43 -6.75
C SER A 222 -5.33 -14.86 -7.24
N ALA A 223 -6.57 -15.36 -7.32
CA ALA A 223 -6.90 -16.63 -7.92
C ALA A 223 -8.35 -16.61 -8.43
N PRO A 224 -8.70 -17.33 -9.52
CA PRO A 224 -10.08 -17.43 -9.98
C PRO A 224 -11.03 -17.93 -8.89
N GLY A 225 -12.16 -17.25 -8.70
CA GLY A 225 -13.16 -17.58 -7.67
C GLY A 225 -12.83 -17.07 -6.27
N TYR A 226 -11.69 -16.40 -6.09
CA TYR A 226 -11.25 -15.82 -4.83
C TYR A 226 -11.16 -14.29 -4.91
N GLN A 227 -11.40 -13.63 -3.78
CA GLN A 227 -11.15 -12.21 -3.62
C GLN A 227 -9.64 -11.94 -3.70
N GLN A 228 -9.24 -11.04 -4.61
CA GLN A 228 -7.88 -10.52 -4.65
C GLN A 228 -7.57 -9.74 -3.35
N VAL A 229 -6.39 -9.97 -2.79
CA VAL A 229 -5.87 -9.20 -1.65
C VAL A 229 -4.66 -8.39 -2.08
N ILE A 230 -4.65 -7.10 -1.71
CA ILE A 230 -3.49 -6.21 -1.78
C ILE A 230 -2.97 -6.12 -0.36
N THR A 231 -1.72 -6.51 -0.12
CA THR A 231 -1.18 -6.60 1.23
C THR A 231 0.33 -6.37 1.28
N HIS A 232 0.86 -6.31 2.50
CA HIS A 232 2.28 -6.27 2.78
C HIS A 232 2.65 -7.42 3.73
N VAL A 233 3.92 -7.81 3.71
CA VAL A 233 4.54 -8.61 4.77
C VAL A 233 5.67 -7.78 5.36
N PHE A 234 5.47 -7.30 6.58
CA PHE A 234 6.42 -6.49 7.33
C PHE A 234 7.49 -7.34 8.00
N VAL A 235 8.68 -6.80 8.21
CA VAL A 235 9.78 -7.50 8.87
C VAL A 235 9.62 -7.42 10.38
N GLU A 236 9.57 -8.57 11.06
CA GLU A 236 9.61 -8.64 12.52
C GLU A 236 10.86 -7.96 13.09
N GLY A 237 10.68 -7.16 14.15
CA GLY A 237 11.76 -6.45 14.83
C GLY A 237 12.24 -5.18 14.11
N ASP A 238 11.55 -4.72 13.05
CA ASP A 238 11.84 -3.43 12.44
C ASP A 238 11.50 -2.28 13.41
N PRO A 239 12.38 -1.26 13.55
CA PRO A 239 12.19 -0.18 14.53
C PRO A 239 10.97 0.72 14.27
N TYR A 240 10.34 0.63 13.09
CA TYR A 240 9.20 1.48 12.72
C TYR A 240 7.86 0.73 12.66
N LEU A 241 7.77 -0.50 13.21
CA LEU A 241 6.52 -1.27 13.21
C LEU A 241 5.38 -0.54 13.94
N ASP A 242 5.67 0.09 15.09
CA ASP A 242 4.66 0.77 15.91
C ASP A 242 4.39 2.21 15.46
N GLY A 243 5.09 2.68 14.41
CA GLY A 243 5.08 4.07 13.96
C GLY A 243 5.06 4.24 12.45
N ASP A 244 4.60 3.27 11.67
CA ASP A 244 4.59 3.40 10.21
C ASP A 244 3.93 4.72 9.76
N ALA A 245 4.68 5.54 9.03
CA ALA A 245 4.26 6.88 8.63
C ALA A 245 2.95 6.91 7.82
N VAL A 246 2.53 5.77 7.27
CA VAL A 246 1.28 5.63 6.49
C VAL A 246 0.27 4.66 7.11
N TYR A 247 0.49 4.24 8.37
CA TYR A 247 -0.45 3.41 9.16
C TYR A 247 -0.80 2.06 8.52
N ALA A 248 0.10 1.48 7.72
CA ALA A 248 -0.19 0.25 6.96
C ALA A 248 0.05 -1.05 7.76
N VAL A 249 0.74 -0.96 8.90
CA VAL A 249 1.10 -2.12 9.73
C VAL A 249 -0.12 -2.72 10.40
N LYS A 250 -0.18 -4.05 10.35
CA LYS A 250 -1.12 -4.89 11.09
C LYS A 250 -0.34 -6.04 11.68
N HIS A 251 -0.61 -6.40 12.93
CA HIS A 251 0.15 -7.47 13.61
C HIS A 251 0.11 -8.80 12.85
N SER A 252 -1.01 -9.12 12.20
CA SER A 252 -1.18 -10.33 11.37
C SER A 252 -0.33 -10.35 10.09
N LEU A 253 0.30 -9.23 9.75
CA LEU A 253 1.12 -9.03 8.55
C LEU A 253 2.62 -8.92 8.87
N VAL A 254 3.05 -9.24 10.10
CA VAL A 254 4.46 -9.21 10.51
C VAL A 254 5.06 -10.60 10.36
N GLY A 255 6.06 -10.74 9.49
CA GLY A 255 6.74 -11.98 9.16
C GLY A 255 8.14 -12.08 9.78
N ALA A 256 8.47 -13.25 10.31
CA ALA A 256 9.77 -13.54 10.92
C ALA A 256 10.79 -13.98 9.87
N TYR A 257 11.90 -13.24 9.77
CA TYR A 257 13.02 -13.56 8.89
C TYR A 257 14.07 -14.36 9.67
N LYS A 258 14.18 -15.66 9.39
CA LYS A 258 15.02 -16.58 10.17
C LYS A 258 16.32 -16.89 9.46
N LYS A 259 17.45 -16.72 10.15
CA LYS A 259 18.79 -17.03 9.62
C LYS A 259 19.01 -18.54 9.52
N VAL A 260 19.51 -18.98 8.37
CA VAL A 260 19.90 -20.35 8.07
C VAL A 260 21.39 -20.40 7.75
N THR A 261 22.10 -21.30 8.43
CA THR A 261 23.56 -21.50 8.28
C THR A 261 23.91 -22.91 7.75
N SER A 262 22.92 -23.78 7.55
CA SER A 262 23.14 -25.12 6.97
C SER A 262 23.55 -25.01 5.51
N LYS A 263 24.73 -25.54 5.19
CA LYS A 263 25.25 -25.59 3.81
C LYS A 263 24.44 -26.55 2.95
N GLU A 264 23.91 -27.61 3.55
CA GLU A 264 23.06 -28.61 2.90
C GLU A 264 21.76 -27.94 2.42
N LYS A 265 21.11 -27.18 3.31
CA LYS A 265 19.88 -26.45 2.97
C LYS A 265 20.13 -25.34 1.94
N ALA A 266 21.23 -24.61 2.09
CA ALA A 266 21.65 -23.60 1.11
C ALA A 266 21.84 -24.23 -0.28
N LYS A 267 22.51 -25.38 -0.37
CA LYS A 267 22.69 -26.13 -1.63
C LYS A 267 21.36 -26.61 -2.22
N GLU A 268 20.47 -27.17 -1.40
CA GLU A 268 19.14 -27.64 -1.81
C GLU A 268 18.32 -26.52 -2.46
N LEU A 269 18.35 -25.32 -1.87
CA LEU A 269 17.56 -24.17 -2.33
C LEU A 269 18.29 -23.30 -3.38
N GLY A 270 19.55 -23.62 -3.70
CA GLY A 270 20.40 -22.77 -4.54
C GLY A 270 20.59 -21.37 -3.95
N MET A 271 20.80 -21.29 -2.64
CA MET A 271 21.05 -20.08 -1.85
C MET A 271 22.52 -20.05 -1.37
N PRO A 272 23.08 -18.86 -1.09
CA PRO A 272 24.35 -18.78 -0.36
C PRO A 272 24.17 -19.18 1.11
N SER A 273 25.27 -19.36 1.83
CA SER A 273 25.26 -19.59 3.28
C SER A 273 26.16 -18.55 3.97
N PRO A 274 25.65 -17.81 4.97
CA PRO A 274 24.27 -17.84 5.48
C PRO A 274 23.27 -17.14 4.54
N PHE A 275 21.99 -17.44 4.73
CA PHE A 275 20.86 -16.72 4.13
C PHE A 275 19.70 -16.63 5.13
N LEU A 276 18.65 -15.91 4.77
CA LEU A 276 17.42 -15.76 5.54
C LEU A 276 16.27 -16.54 4.90
N THR A 277 15.31 -16.95 5.71
CA THR A 277 14.05 -17.55 5.26
C THR A 277 12.87 -16.73 5.74
N LEU A 278 11.87 -16.58 4.89
CA LEU A 278 10.53 -16.11 5.25
C LEU A 278 9.52 -17.18 4.83
N GLU A 279 8.91 -17.83 5.83
CA GLU A 279 7.78 -18.74 5.62
C GLU A 279 6.47 -17.98 5.84
N TRP A 280 5.63 -17.90 4.81
CA TRP A 280 4.41 -17.08 4.85
C TRP A 280 3.27 -17.72 4.07
N ASP A 281 2.12 -17.93 4.71
CA ASP A 281 0.92 -18.44 4.02
C ASP A 281 -0.05 -17.28 3.75
N PHE A 282 -0.56 -17.19 2.52
CA PHE A 282 -1.65 -16.29 2.15
C PHE A 282 -2.98 -17.02 2.21
N ARG A 283 -4.01 -16.42 2.80
CA ARG A 283 -5.37 -16.96 2.88
C ARG A 283 -6.34 -16.08 2.10
N LEU A 284 -6.97 -16.64 1.08
CA LEU A 284 -7.94 -15.92 0.25
C LEU A 284 -9.37 -16.27 0.65
N ALA A 285 -10.21 -15.24 0.72
CA ALA A 285 -11.66 -15.40 0.84
C ALA A 285 -12.27 -15.72 -0.54
N PRO A 286 -13.41 -16.42 -0.61
CA PRO A 286 -14.17 -16.55 -1.86
C PRO A 286 -14.58 -15.17 -2.42
N GLU A 287 -14.70 -15.05 -3.75
CA GLU A 287 -15.14 -13.80 -4.39
C GLU A 287 -16.60 -13.45 -4.02
N ALA A 288 -17.43 -14.47 -3.80
CA ALA A 288 -18.83 -14.29 -3.43
C ALA A 288 -18.96 -13.65 -2.04
N GLY A 289 -19.73 -12.56 -1.95
CA GLY A 289 -20.09 -11.93 -0.68
C GLY A 289 -19.21 -10.74 -0.26
N VAL A 290 -18.21 -10.33 -1.06
CA VAL A 290 -17.36 -9.19 -0.73
C VAL A 290 -17.41 -8.10 -1.80
N LYS A 291 -17.66 -6.85 -1.38
CA LYS A 291 -17.54 -5.64 -2.22
C LYS A 291 -16.07 -5.20 -2.30
N ALA A 292 -15.19 -6.06 -2.82
CA ALA A 292 -13.80 -5.70 -3.02
C ALA A 292 -13.53 -5.33 -4.49
N ARG A 293 -12.50 -4.50 -4.71
CA ARG A 293 -12.03 -4.17 -6.05
C ARG A 293 -11.62 -5.44 -6.78
N LYS A 294 -12.26 -5.73 -7.91
CA LYS A 294 -12.05 -6.99 -8.65
C LYS A 294 -10.70 -7.07 -9.36
N LYS A 295 -10.13 -5.93 -9.76
CA LYS A 295 -8.84 -5.81 -10.47
C LYS A 295 -8.18 -4.49 -10.14
N ILE A 296 -6.85 -4.50 -10.10
CA ILE A 296 -6.03 -3.28 -10.19
C ILE A 296 -6.24 -2.70 -11.59
N ALA A 297 -6.63 -1.44 -11.68
CA ALA A 297 -6.77 -0.71 -12.93
C ALA A 297 -5.40 -0.20 -13.39
N ALA A 298 -5.26 0.04 -14.69
CA ALA A 298 -4.02 0.62 -15.24
C ALA A 298 -3.64 1.95 -14.57
N SER A 299 -4.63 2.73 -14.11
CA SER A 299 -4.41 4.00 -13.39
C SER A 299 -3.84 3.86 -11.98
N ASP A 300 -3.78 2.64 -11.42
CA ASP A 300 -3.21 2.41 -10.09
C ASP A 300 -1.72 2.04 -10.16
N ALA A 301 -1.20 1.78 -11.36
CA ALA A 301 0.20 1.51 -11.58
C ALA A 301 0.92 2.80 -11.99
N VAL A 302 2.16 2.94 -11.56
CA VAL A 302 3.07 3.91 -12.15
C VAL A 302 3.28 3.51 -13.61
N SER A 303 3.14 4.49 -14.50
CA SER A 303 3.32 4.35 -15.95
C SER A 303 4.78 4.19 -16.34
#